data_AF-A0A2M9BN80-F1
#
_entry.id   AF-A0A2M9BN80-F1
#
_cell.length_a   1.000
_cell.length_b   1.000
_cell.length_c   1.000
_cell.angle_alpha   90.00
_cell.angle_beta   90.00
_cell.angle_gamma   90.00
#
_symmetry.space_group_name_H-M   'P 1'
#
loop_
_entity.id
_entity.type
_entity.pdbx_description
1 polymer ?
#
loop_
_entity_poly.entity_id
_entity_poly.type
_entity_poly.pdbx_seq_one_letter_code
_entity_poly.pdbx_strand_id
1 'polypeptide(L)'
;MKDTYLHNLGFVPLVPSYSLFHSSRSGEGAYIPPTDVRYQHIYTAQDGATLFVYSWLHEPGYMLTTCENVSSMTQIVAELDSDDPSQLLHQIEVFFGQHGGVALSLVQDNQTNLQALHLRTPADAREQAA
;
A
#
# COMPACT_ATOMS: atom_id res chain seq x y z
N MET A 1 0.37 -18.55 -5.11
CA MET A 1 1.84 -18.33 -5.07
C MET A 1 2.19 -16.86 -5.26
N LYS A 2 1.71 -16.19 -6.31
CA LYS A 2 1.95 -14.74 -6.51
C LYS A 2 1.56 -13.88 -5.31
N ASP A 3 0.37 -14.09 -4.76
CA ASP A 3 -0.15 -13.35 -3.59
C ASP A 3 0.83 -13.38 -2.39
N THR A 4 1.23 -14.57 -1.95
CA THR A 4 2.21 -14.74 -0.86
C THR A 4 3.54 -14.05 -1.16
N TYR A 5 3.99 -14.09 -2.41
CA TYR A 5 5.24 -13.46 -2.82
C TYR A 5 5.14 -11.93 -2.80
N LEU A 6 4.07 -11.37 -3.34
CA LEU A 6 3.79 -9.93 -3.32
C LEU A 6 3.67 -9.42 -1.89
N HIS A 7 3.03 -10.19 -1.01
CA HIS A 7 3.01 -9.90 0.43
C HIS A 7 4.40 -9.79 1.05
N ASN A 8 5.32 -10.71 0.70
CA ASN A 8 6.71 -10.66 1.19
C ASN A 8 7.48 -9.45 0.64
N LEU A 9 7.10 -8.93 -0.52
CA LEU A 9 7.64 -7.70 -1.09
C LEU A 9 6.99 -6.43 -0.53
N GLY A 10 6.11 -6.55 0.48
CA GLY A 10 5.45 -5.40 1.08
C GLY A 10 4.24 -4.91 0.29
N PHE A 11 3.63 -5.74 -0.56
CA PHE A 11 2.35 -5.42 -1.17
C PHE A 11 1.19 -5.93 -0.33
N VAL A 12 0.13 -5.14 -0.25
CA VAL A 12 -1.15 -5.52 0.38
C VAL A 12 -2.25 -5.51 -0.68
N PRO A 13 -3.09 -6.56 -0.75
CA PRO A 13 -4.16 -6.63 -1.72
C PRO A 13 -5.14 -5.51 -1.45
N LEU A 14 -5.44 -4.76 -2.51
CA LEU A 14 -6.61 -3.90 -2.49
C LEU A 14 -7.82 -4.83 -2.59
N VAL A 15 -8.73 -4.71 -1.62
CA VAL A 15 -10.04 -5.37 -1.70
C VAL A 15 -10.59 -5.09 -3.09
N PRO A 16 -11.17 -6.06 -3.82
CA PRO A 16 -11.79 -5.77 -5.10
C PRO A 16 -12.90 -4.75 -4.84
N SER A 17 -12.56 -3.48 -5.00
CA SER A 17 -13.52 -2.42 -5.20
C SER A 17 -14.21 -2.86 -6.48
N TYR A 18 -15.38 -3.48 -6.34
CA TYR A 18 -16.33 -3.59 -7.44
C TYR A 18 -16.55 -2.15 -7.88
N SER A 19 -15.78 -1.69 -8.86
CA SER A 19 -15.98 -0.40 -9.48
C SER A 19 -17.32 -0.50 -10.19
N LEU A 20 -18.39 -0.15 -9.47
CA LEU A 20 -19.73 0.12 -9.99
C LEU A 20 -19.74 1.41 -10.85
N PHE A 21 -18.58 1.99 -11.12
CA PHE A 21 -18.44 3.10 -12.05
C PHE A 21 -18.47 2.56 -13.48
N HIS A 22 -19.70 2.40 -13.97
CA HIS A 22 -20.00 2.59 -15.38
C HIS A 22 -19.28 3.87 -15.84
N SER A 23 -18.48 3.77 -16.89
CA SER A 23 -17.77 4.88 -17.51
C SER A 23 -18.77 5.96 -17.95
N SER A 24 -19.06 6.92 -17.06
CA SER A 24 -19.88 8.08 -17.37
C SER A 24 -19.03 9.34 -17.31
N ARG A 25 -17.96 9.36 -18.12
CA ARG A 25 -17.36 10.60 -18.61
C ARG A 25 -16.50 10.30 -19.82
N SER A 26 -16.99 10.74 -20.98
CA SER A 26 -16.22 10.86 -22.22
C SER A 26 -14.87 11.52 -21.93
N GLY A 27 -13.77 10.81 -22.16
CA GLY A 27 -12.43 11.33 -21.89
C GLY A 27 -11.34 10.30 -22.05
N GLU A 28 -11.08 9.49 -21.02
CA GLU A 28 -10.00 8.50 -21.01
C GLU A 28 -10.53 7.25 -20.31
N GLY A 29 -10.60 6.14 -21.04
CA GLY A 29 -11.00 4.86 -20.48
C GLY A 29 -9.92 4.38 -19.51
N ALA A 30 -10.25 4.30 -18.22
CA ALA A 30 -9.42 3.56 -17.29
C ALA A 30 -9.51 2.08 -17.67
N TYR A 31 -8.43 1.54 -18.23
CA TYR A 31 -8.36 0.12 -18.57
C TYR A 31 -8.17 -0.65 -17.26
N ILE A 32 -9.23 -1.31 -16.80
CA ILE A 32 -9.19 -2.20 -15.64
C ILE A 32 -9.56 -3.59 -16.14
N PRO A 33 -8.60 -4.50 -16.34
CA PRO A 33 -8.92 -5.86 -16.66
C PRO A 33 -9.66 -6.48 -15.46
N PRO A 34 -10.84 -7.09 -15.67
CA PRO A 34 -11.60 -7.74 -14.60
C PRO A 34 -10.89 -8.98 -14.02
N THR A 35 -9.74 -9.36 -14.58
CA THR A 35 -8.95 -10.55 -14.26
C THR A 35 -7.74 -10.28 -13.39
N ASP A 36 -7.57 -9.06 -12.89
CA ASP A 36 -6.32 -8.66 -12.23
C ASP A 36 -6.53 -8.45 -10.73
N VAL A 37 -5.58 -8.96 -9.93
CA VAL A 37 -5.51 -8.63 -8.51
C VAL A 37 -4.61 -7.41 -8.35
N ARG A 38 -5.14 -6.37 -7.70
CA ARG A 38 -4.42 -5.14 -7.44
C ARG A 38 -3.84 -5.16 -6.04
N TYR A 39 -2.60 -4.73 -5.91
CA TYR A 39 -1.96 -4.55 -4.62
C TYR A 39 -1.33 -3.17 -4.54
N GLN A 40 -1.28 -2.64 -3.34
CA GLN A 40 -0.58 -1.39 -3.02
C GLN A 40 0.65 -1.73 -2.18
N HIS A 41 1.76 -1.07 -2.46
CA HIS A 41 2.94 -1.18 -1.63
C HIS A 41 2.74 -0.45 -0.30
N ILE A 42 3.14 -1.07 0.81
CA ILE A 42 2.94 -0.54 2.18
C ILE A 42 3.69 0.78 2.40
N TYR A 43 4.77 1.00 1.66
CA TYR A 43 5.55 2.22 1.71
C TYR A 43 5.25 3.13 0.53
N THR A 44 5.22 4.43 0.81
CA THR A 44 5.26 5.49 -0.18
C THR A 44 6.70 5.93 -0.42
N ALA A 45 6.96 6.54 -1.57
CA ALA A 45 8.25 7.16 -1.86
C ALA A 45 8.36 8.55 -1.22
N GLN A 46 9.59 9.08 -1.15
CA GLN A 46 9.88 10.34 -0.44
C GLN A 46 9.11 11.55 -0.99
N ASP A 47 8.84 11.56 -2.29
CA ASP A 47 8.04 12.59 -2.95
C ASP A 47 6.52 12.39 -2.82
N GLY A 48 6.10 11.35 -2.10
CA GLY A 48 4.69 10.99 -1.89
C GLY A 48 4.12 10.03 -2.94
N ALA A 49 4.90 9.62 -3.94
CA ALA A 49 4.44 8.63 -4.92
C ALA A 49 4.14 7.29 -4.25
N THR A 50 3.07 6.63 -4.69
CA THR A 50 2.69 5.29 -4.21
C THR A 50 2.87 4.29 -5.34
N LEU A 51 3.37 3.11 -5.02
CA LEU A 51 3.54 2.03 -5.98
C LEU A 51 2.38 1.03 -5.88
N PHE A 52 1.78 0.72 -7.02
CA PHE A 52 0.76 -0.31 -7.15
C PHE A 52 1.25 -1.39 -8.13
N VAL A 53 0.76 -2.60 -7.94
CA VAL A 53 1.01 -3.73 -8.84
C VAL A 53 -0.30 -4.39 -9.24
N TYR A 54 -0.45 -4.62 -10.54
CA TYR A 54 -1.49 -5.45 -11.12
C TYR A 54 -0.86 -6.80 -11.41
N SER A 55 -1.42 -7.86 -10.82
CA SER A 55 -1.02 -9.23 -11.07
C SER A 55 -2.08 -9.91 -11.93
N TRP A 56 -1.70 -10.33 -13.13
CA TRP A 56 -2.56 -11.15 -13.98
C TRP A 56 -2.81 -12.50 -13.29
N LEU A 57 -4.08 -12.90 -13.17
CA LEU A 57 -4.48 -14.15 -12.50
C LEU A 57 -4.15 -15.39 -13.32
N HIS A 58 -4.34 -15.30 -14.63
CA HIS A 58 -4.25 -16.43 -15.55
C HIS A 58 -3.01 -16.40 -16.44
N GLU A 59 -2.30 -15.28 -16.45
CA GLU A 59 -1.11 -15.04 -17.27
C GLU A 59 0.09 -14.70 -16.38
N PRO A 60 1.32 -15.03 -16.83
CA PRO A 60 2.53 -14.59 -16.12
C PRO A 60 2.71 -13.09 -16.28
N GLY A 61 3.28 -12.46 -15.25
CA GLY A 61 3.68 -11.07 -15.30
C GLY A 61 2.92 -10.11 -14.39
N TYR A 62 3.39 -8.86 -14.44
CA TYR A 62 2.98 -7.77 -13.57
C TYR A 62 2.98 -6.44 -14.32
N MET A 63 2.08 -5.54 -13.95
CA MET A 63 2.17 -4.13 -14.32
C MET A 63 2.31 -3.26 -13.08
N LEU A 64 3.41 -2.51 -13.00
CA LEU A 64 3.69 -1.56 -11.93
C LEU A 64 3.21 -0.16 -12.32
N THR A 65 2.55 0.53 -11.39
CA THR A 65 1.92 1.81 -11.68
C THR A 65 1.99 2.76 -10.48
N THR A 66 1.83 4.05 -10.72
CA THR A 66 1.78 5.08 -9.67
C THR A 66 0.35 5.41 -9.20
N CYS A 67 -0.66 4.79 -9.81
CA CYS A 67 -2.07 5.09 -9.59
C CYS A 67 -2.88 3.80 -9.48
N GLU A 68 -3.86 3.78 -8.56
CA GLU A 68 -4.75 2.62 -8.38
C GLU A 68 -5.52 2.23 -9.64
N ASN A 69 -5.85 3.21 -10.50
CA ASN A 69 -6.52 3.00 -11.78
C ASN A 69 -5.70 3.70 -12.86
N VAL A 70 -5.26 2.94 -13.87
CA VAL A 70 -4.50 3.47 -15.00
C VAL A 70 -5.46 4.07 -16.02
N SER A 71 -5.36 5.38 -16.21
CA SER A 71 -6.07 6.14 -17.25
C SER A 71 -5.12 6.60 -18.36
N SER A 72 -3.80 6.60 -18.13
CA SER A 72 -2.79 7.04 -19.09
C SER A 72 -1.50 6.26 -18.98
N MET A 73 -0.78 6.11 -20.09
CA MET A 73 0.54 5.45 -20.15
C MET A 73 1.58 6.09 -19.24
N THR A 74 1.46 7.38 -18.92
CA THR A 74 2.40 8.08 -18.02
C THR A 74 2.31 7.60 -16.57
N GLN A 75 1.29 6.81 -16.23
CA GLN A 75 1.10 6.23 -14.90
C GLN A 75 1.69 4.82 -14.79
N ILE A 76 2.13 4.24 -15.91
CA ILE A 76 2.80 2.93 -15.96
C ILE A 76 4.28 3.14 -15.66
N VAL A 77 4.76 2.45 -14.64
CA VAL A 77 6.19 2.43 -14.25
C VAL A 77 6.92 1.38 -15.06
N ALA A 78 6.37 0.17 -15.12
CA ALA A 78 6.93 -0.95 -15.87
C ALA A 78 5.87 -2.02 -16.16
N GLU A 79 6.04 -2.72 -17.28
CA GLU A 79 5.31 -3.93 -17.64
C GLU A 79 6.31 -5.09 -17.66
N LEU A 80 6.00 -6.16 -16.94
CA LEU A 80 6.83 -7.35 -16.80
C LEU A 80 6.06 -8.54 -17.37
N ASP A 81 6.56 -9.17 -18.43
CA ASP A 81 5.91 -10.31 -19.08
C ASP A 81 6.11 -11.64 -18.33
N SER A 82 6.78 -11.62 -17.18
CA SER A 82 7.16 -12.83 -16.44
C SER A 82 6.93 -12.67 -14.94
N ASP A 83 6.71 -13.80 -14.27
CA ASP A 83 6.61 -13.87 -12.82
C ASP A 83 7.96 -13.88 -12.11
N ASP A 84 9.03 -13.42 -12.78
CA ASP A 84 10.37 -13.45 -12.23
C ASP A 84 10.51 -12.51 -11.02
N PRO A 85 10.84 -13.05 -9.83
CA PRO A 85 10.90 -12.27 -8.61
C PRO A 85 12.02 -11.23 -8.64
N SER A 86 13.12 -11.52 -9.32
CA SER A 86 14.27 -10.62 -9.38
C SER A 86 13.98 -9.39 -10.25
N GLN A 87 13.25 -9.55 -11.36
CA GLN A 87 12.77 -8.43 -12.16
C GLN A 87 11.81 -7.52 -11.39
N LEU A 88 10.86 -8.12 -10.67
CA LEU A 88 9.91 -7.33 -9.88
C LEU A 88 10.62 -6.55 -8.78
N LEU A 89 11.50 -7.20 -8.02
CA LEU A 89 12.30 -6.54 -6.97
C LEU A 89 13.14 -5.39 -7.55
N HIS A 90 13.80 -5.63 -8.67
CA HIS A 90 14.60 -4.60 -9.33
C HIS A 90 13.77 -3.37 -9.70
N GLN A 91 12.56 -3.55 -10.24
CA GLN A 91 11.69 -2.42 -10.58
C GLN A 91 11.22 -1.65 -9.35
N ILE A 92 10.99 -2.32 -8.22
CA ILE A 92 10.64 -1.67 -6.95
C ILE A 92 11.81 -0.81 -6.46
N GLU A 93 13.03 -1.34 -6.48
CA GLU A 93 14.23 -0.60 -6.10
C GLU A 93 14.48 0.60 -7.00
N VAL A 94 14.33 0.42 -8.32
CA VAL A 94 14.45 1.50 -9.31
C VAL A 94 13.41 2.59 -9.07
N PHE A 95 12.15 2.21 -8.84
CA PHE A 95 11.08 3.15 -8.51
C PHE A 95 11.46 3.98 -7.27
N PHE A 96 11.75 3.34 -6.14
CA PHE A 96 12.10 4.10 -4.93
C PHE A 96 13.37 4.93 -5.12
N GLY A 97 14.39 4.42 -5.81
CA GLY A 97 15.60 5.19 -6.11
C GLY A 97 15.34 6.46 -6.92
N GLN A 98 14.44 6.42 -7.90
CA GLN A 98 14.06 7.58 -8.71
C GLN A 98 13.24 8.61 -7.91
N HIS A 99 12.47 8.15 -6.92
CA HIS A 99 11.58 8.97 -6.10
C HIS A 99 12.21 9.40 -4.75
N GLY A 100 13.54 9.40 -4.65
CA GLY A 100 14.27 9.87 -3.45
C GLY A 100 14.39 8.85 -2.31
N GLY A 101 13.96 7.61 -2.56
CA GLY A 101 13.96 6.52 -1.61
C GLY A 101 12.58 6.29 -0.99
N VAL A 102 12.54 5.37 -0.03
CA VAL A 102 11.33 5.05 0.73
C VAL A 102 11.05 6.18 1.73
N ALA A 103 9.84 6.73 1.72
CA ALA A 103 9.35 7.55 2.82
C ALA A 103 9.15 6.65 4.03
N LEU A 104 10.15 6.60 4.90
CA LEU A 104 9.95 6.11 6.25
C LEU A 104 9.01 7.09 6.94
N SER A 105 7.70 6.82 6.85
CA SER A 105 6.75 7.45 7.75
C SER A 105 7.27 7.16 9.14
N LEU A 106 7.69 8.21 9.85
CA LEU A 106 7.84 8.20 11.30
C LEU A 106 6.43 7.94 11.85
N VAL A 107 5.94 6.71 11.73
CA VAL A 107 4.89 6.19 12.58
C VAL A 107 5.56 6.06 13.93
N GLN A 108 5.62 7.21 14.58
CA GLN A 108 5.98 7.38 15.95
C GLN A 108 5.11 6.43 16.75
N ASP A 109 5.79 5.49 17.39
CA ASP A 109 5.35 4.64 18.48
C ASP A 109 4.33 5.37 19.38
N ASN A 110 3.03 5.27 19.05
CA ASN A 110 1.96 5.87 19.85
C ASN A 110 1.15 4.79 20.59
N GLN A 111 1.74 3.61 20.80
CA GLN A 111 1.16 2.54 21.64
C GLN A 111 1.71 2.49 23.07
N THR A 112 2.65 3.36 23.48
CA THR A 112 3.26 3.31 24.82
C THR A 112 3.03 4.56 25.67
N ASN A 113 1.82 5.16 25.68
CA ASN A 113 1.49 6.18 26.69
C ASN A 113 -0.01 6.29 27.05
N LEU A 114 -0.66 5.19 27.41
CA LEU A 114 -2.00 5.23 28.05
C LEU A 114 -2.08 4.55 29.42
N GLN A 115 -0.94 4.13 30.01
CA GLN A 115 -0.91 3.57 31.37
C GLN A 115 -0.37 4.52 32.45
N ALA A 116 -0.01 5.76 32.12
CA ALA A 116 0.66 6.67 33.05
C ALA A 116 -0.21 7.84 33.56
N LEU A 117 -1.54 7.66 33.72
CA LEU A 117 -2.42 8.78 34.10
C LEU A 117 -3.58 8.46 35.06
N HIS A 118 -3.48 7.43 35.92
CA HIS A 118 -4.50 7.21 36.96
C HIS A 118 -4.00 6.88 38.38
N LEU A 119 -2.74 7.15 38.73
CA LEU A 119 -2.34 7.07 40.15
C LEU A 119 -1.76 8.37 40.66
N ARG A 120 -2.62 9.38 40.83
CA ARG A 120 -2.39 10.46 41.80
C ARG A 120 -3.67 11.23 42.13
N THR A 121 -4.24 10.92 43.28
CA THR A 121 -4.86 11.93 44.15
C THR A 121 -4.38 11.68 45.60
N PRO A 122 -3.89 12.71 46.31
CA PRO A 122 -3.44 12.62 47.70
C PRO A 122 -4.55 13.02 48.70
N ALA A 123 -4.32 12.68 49.98
CA ALA A 123 -5.07 13.11 51.18
C ALA A 123 -6.52 12.56 51.30
N ASP A 124 -6.96 11.96 52.39
CA ASP A 124 -6.95 12.50 53.75
C ASP A 124 -7.14 11.37 54.79
N ALA A 125 -6.56 11.56 55.98
CA ALA A 125 -6.75 10.71 57.13
C ALA A 125 -8.10 10.99 57.82
N ARG A 126 -8.74 9.94 58.39
CA ARG A 126 -9.59 9.90 59.62
C ARG A 126 -10.71 8.86 59.45
N GLU A 127 -10.72 7.80 60.25
CA GLU A 127 -11.33 7.71 61.59
C GLU A 127 -12.83 7.35 61.49
N GLN A 128 -13.23 6.32 62.25
CA GLN A 128 -14.61 5.84 62.53
C GLN A 128 -15.26 4.86 61.53
N ALA A 129 -15.24 3.57 61.86
CA ALA A 129 -16.41 2.83 62.34
C ALA A 129 -16.21 1.30 62.19
N ALA A 130 -16.01 0.61 63.31
CA ALA A 130 -16.49 -0.73 63.68
C ALA A 130 -15.50 -1.39 64.64
#